data_AF-A0A507FVK1-F1
#
_entry.id   AF-A0A507FVK1-F1
#
_cell.length_a   1.000
_cell.length_b   1.000
_cell.length_c   1.000
_cell.angle_alpha   90.00
_cell.angle_beta   90.00
_cell.angle_gamma   90.00
#
_symmetry.space_group_name_H-M   'P 1'
#
loop_
_entity.id
_entity.type
_entity.pdbx_description
1 polymer ?
#
loop_
_entity_poly.entity_id
_entity_poly.type
_entity_poly.pdbx_seq_one_letter_code
_entity_poly.pdbx_strand_id
1 'polypeptide(L)'
;MDSSSDADDLAHVLDLNKQLLDAAVSGDWAKYVTLVSFDLTCFEAEAGTHLVKGLDFHQFYFPETKPEAKVNKTTTLVNPTASFLSVDKTSVLITYVRLTQFVNAAGAAVTSEMSETRIWTRSTSSSNDWNNVHFHRSVTKL
;
A
#
# COMPACT_ATOMS: atom_id res chain seq x y z
N MET A 1 22.57 -13.34 -15.97
CA MET A 1 21.50 -12.40 -15.57
C MET A 1 21.81 -12.02 -14.15
N ASP A 2 21.99 -10.72 -13.89
CA ASP A 2 22.60 -10.22 -12.66
C ASP A 2 21.60 -10.24 -11.50
N SER A 3 21.74 -11.20 -10.59
CA SER A 3 20.90 -11.35 -9.41
C SER A 3 21.00 -10.17 -8.43
N SER A 4 22.05 -9.31 -8.54
CA SER A 4 22.16 -8.11 -7.69
C SER A 4 21.15 -7.05 -8.11
N SER A 5 20.99 -6.80 -9.41
CA SER A 5 20.01 -5.84 -9.94
C SER A 5 18.55 -6.22 -9.59
N ASP A 6 18.26 -7.51 -9.51
CA ASP A 6 16.93 -8.01 -9.13
C ASP A 6 16.60 -7.73 -7.66
N ALA A 7 17.59 -7.92 -6.77
CA ALA A 7 17.44 -7.62 -5.37
C ALA A 7 17.24 -6.11 -5.14
N ASP A 8 17.98 -5.28 -5.88
CA ASP A 8 17.87 -3.82 -5.81
C ASP A 8 16.50 -3.33 -6.29
N ASP A 9 15.99 -3.86 -7.42
CA ASP A 9 14.65 -3.53 -7.93
C ASP A 9 13.55 -3.93 -6.93
N LEU A 10 13.62 -5.13 -6.36
CA LEU A 10 12.63 -5.59 -5.37
C LEU A 10 12.69 -4.78 -4.07
N ALA A 11 13.89 -4.42 -3.60
CA ALA A 11 14.07 -3.54 -2.45
C ALA A 11 13.51 -2.13 -2.72
N HIS A 12 13.71 -1.61 -3.92
CA HIS A 12 13.16 -0.32 -4.33
C HIS A 12 11.62 -0.32 -4.33
N VAL A 13 10.99 -1.36 -4.88
CA VAL A 13 9.52 -1.48 -4.88
C VAL A 13 8.94 -1.65 -3.46
N LEU A 14 9.66 -2.33 -2.55
CA LEU A 14 9.29 -2.37 -1.13
C LEU A 14 9.37 -0.99 -0.46
N ASP A 15 10.35 -0.17 -0.81
CA ASP A 15 10.47 1.21 -0.32
C ASP A 15 9.33 2.09 -0.85
N LEU A 16 9.01 2.01 -2.14
CA LEU A 16 7.85 2.70 -2.72
C LEU A 16 6.55 2.28 -2.03
N ASN A 17 6.39 1.00 -1.70
CA ASN A 17 5.26 0.52 -0.93
C ASN A 17 5.19 1.11 0.48
N LYS A 18 6.33 1.28 1.15
CA LYS A 18 6.37 1.97 2.44
C LYS A 18 5.95 3.44 2.31
N GLN A 19 6.47 4.15 1.31
CA GLN A 19 6.08 5.53 1.02
C GLN A 19 4.57 5.66 0.73
N LEU A 20 3.99 4.70 0.00
CA LEU A 20 2.55 4.65 -0.27
C LEU A 20 1.72 4.55 1.02
N LEU A 21 2.13 3.66 1.94
CA LEU A 21 1.45 3.49 3.22
C LEU A 21 1.62 4.71 4.12
N ASP A 22 2.80 5.34 4.13
CA ASP A 22 3.04 6.57 4.87
C ASP A 22 2.19 7.73 4.35
N ALA A 23 2.03 7.86 3.03
CA ALA A 23 1.12 8.84 2.42
C ALA A 23 -0.34 8.60 2.84
N ALA A 24 -0.80 7.34 2.84
CA ALA A 24 -2.15 6.99 3.29
C ALA A 24 -2.37 7.27 4.78
N VAL A 25 -1.38 6.99 5.65
CA VAL A 25 -1.48 7.25 7.10
C VAL A 25 -1.46 8.74 7.41
N SER A 26 -0.65 9.50 6.69
CA SER A 26 -0.48 10.94 6.93
C SER A 26 -1.56 11.81 6.27
N GLY A 27 -2.36 11.23 5.38
CA GLY A 27 -3.36 11.94 4.59
C GLY A 27 -2.76 12.75 3.43
N ASP A 28 -1.57 12.39 2.95
CA ASP A 28 -0.90 13.06 1.83
C ASP A 28 -1.44 12.53 0.49
N TRP A 29 -2.56 13.11 0.04
CA TRP A 29 -3.19 12.74 -1.22
C TRP A 29 -2.27 12.99 -2.41
N ALA A 30 -1.55 14.11 -2.41
CA ALA A 30 -0.67 14.49 -3.51
C ALA A 30 0.44 13.46 -3.71
N LYS A 31 1.07 12.97 -2.64
CA LYS A 31 2.04 11.88 -2.73
C LYS A 31 1.38 10.56 -3.09
N TYR A 32 0.23 10.24 -2.50
CA TYR A 32 -0.48 8.98 -2.78
C TYR A 32 -0.74 8.79 -4.28
N VAL A 33 -1.27 9.80 -4.97
CA VAL A 33 -1.60 9.72 -6.40
C VAL A 33 -0.40 9.58 -7.33
N THR A 34 0.82 9.91 -6.86
CA THR A 34 2.06 9.66 -7.64
C THR A 34 2.53 8.22 -7.60
N LEU A 35 2.00 7.40 -6.68
CA LEU A 35 2.44 6.03 -6.43
C LEU A 35 1.40 4.98 -6.86
N VAL A 36 0.20 5.41 -7.25
CA VAL A 36 -0.90 4.53 -7.65
C VAL A 36 -1.32 4.82 -9.09
N SER A 37 -1.72 3.77 -9.80
CA SER A 37 -2.29 3.95 -11.14
C SER A 37 -3.63 4.69 -11.08
N PHE A 38 -3.94 5.50 -12.09
CA PHE A 38 -5.24 6.17 -12.22
C PHE A 38 -6.41 5.18 -12.32
N ASP A 39 -6.14 3.96 -12.79
CA ASP A 39 -7.11 2.88 -12.96
C ASP A 39 -7.01 1.79 -11.88
N LEU A 40 -6.38 2.13 -10.73
CA LEU A 40 -6.21 1.27 -9.56
C LEU A 40 -7.47 0.44 -9.27
N THR A 41 -7.28 -0.85 -9.04
CA THR A 41 -8.37 -1.72 -8.57
C THR A 41 -8.12 -2.17 -7.15
N CYS A 42 -9.18 -2.36 -6.35
CA CYS A 42 -9.01 -2.89 -5.00
C CYS A 42 -10.17 -3.74 -4.48
N PHE A 43 -9.80 -4.64 -3.56
CA PHE A 43 -10.71 -5.23 -2.58
C PHE A 43 -10.28 -4.78 -1.18
N GLU A 44 -11.19 -4.17 -0.44
CA GLU A 44 -10.97 -3.78 0.95
C GLU A 44 -12.29 -3.77 1.73
N ALA A 45 -12.20 -3.70 3.06
CA ALA A 45 -13.36 -3.79 3.93
C ALA A 45 -14.41 -2.71 3.62
N GLU A 46 -13.96 -1.51 3.30
CA GLU A 46 -14.76 -0.33 2.97
C GLU A 46 -15.54 -0.51 1.66
N ALA A 47 -15.03 -1.32 0.73
CA ALA A 47 -15.70 -1.67 -0.53
C ALA A 47 -16.71 -2.82 -0.39
N GLY A 48 -16.79 -3.45 0.79
CA GLY A 48 -17.59 -4.65 1.02
C GLY A 48 -17.11 -5.81 0.14
N THR A 49 -17.99 -6.33 -0.72
CA THR A 49 -17.69 -7.46 -1.63
C THR A 49 -17.43 -7.01 -3.08
N HIS A 50 -17.29 -5.72 -3.33
CA HIS A 50 -17.17 -5.18 -4.69
C HIS A 50 -15.71 -4.89 -5.03
N LEU A 51 -15.37 -5.10 -6.31
CA LEU A 51 -14.13 -4.59 -6.88
C LEU A 51 -14.32 -3.11 -7.17
N VAL A 52 -13.60 -2.26 -6.45
CA VAL A 52 -13.55 -0.82 -6.74
C VAL A 52 -12.50 -0.56 -7.81
N LYS A 53 -12.75 0.44 -8.66
CA LYS A 53 -11.81 0.92 -9.68
C LYS A 53 -11.70 2.44 -9.63
N GLY A 54 -10.49 2.96 -9.79
CA GLY A 54 -10.18 4.38 -9.82
C GLY A 54 -9.88 4.97 -8.44
N LEU A 55 -9.63 6.28 -8.44
CA LEU A 55 -9.09 6.98 -7.26
C LEU A 55 -10.16 7.68 -6.42
N ASP A 56 -11.32 8.04 -7.00
CA ASP A 56 -12.38 8.81 -6.33
C ASP A 56 -12.85 8.16 -5.02
N PHE A 57 -12.98 6.83 -5.00
CA PHE A 57 -13.35 6.08 -3.79
C PHE A 57 -12.34 6.28 -2.65
N HIS A 58 -11.06 6.29 -2.97
CA HIS A 58 -9.99 6.44 -2.00
C HIS A 58 -9.83 7.89 -1.56
N GLN A 59 -10.00 8.85 -2.48
CA GLN A 59 -9.89 10.28 -2.20
C GLN A 59 -10.83 10.72 -1.07
N PHE A 60 -12.01 10.10 -0.96
CA PHE A 60 -12.96 10.33 0.13
C PHE A 60 -12.33 10.20 1.54
N TYR A 61 -11.32 9.32 1.71
CA TYR A 61 -10.65 9.08 2.99
C TYR A 61 -9.48 10.02 3.26
N PHE A 62 -9.10 10.88 2.31
CA PHE A 62 -8.06 11.88 2.47
C PHE A 62 -8.67 13.22 2.90
N PRO A 63 -8.32 13.75 4.09
CA PRO A 63 -8.91 14.98 4.58
C PRO A 63 -8.40 16.19 3.78
N GLU A 64 -9.30 16.97 3.17
CA GLU A 64 -8.91 18.22 2.48
C GLU A 64 -8.40 19.28 3.48
N THR A 65 -9.02 19.42 4.65
CA THR A 65 -8.72 20.48 5.63
C THR A 65 -9.14 20.15 7.08
N LYS A 66 -8.72 19.01 7.66
CA LYS A 66 -9.06 18.70 9.06
C LYS A 66 -7.85 18.56 9.96
N PRO A 67 -7.61 19.49 10.91
CA PRO A 67 -6.78 19.25 12.06
C PRO A 67 -7.60 18.47 13.09
N GLU A 68 -8.14 17.31 12.72
CA GLU A 68 -8.51 16.35 13.76
C GLU A 68 -7.20 15.91 14.42
N ALA A 69 -7.17 15.87 15.75
CA ALA A 69 -5.99 15.47 16.50
C ALA A 69 -5.45 14.19 15.87
N LYS A 70 -4.26 14.27 15.24
CA LYS A 70 -3.64 13.12 14.59
C LYS A 70 -3.49 12.06 15.67
N VAL A 71 -4.37 11.06 15.64
CA VAL A 71 -4.19 9.86 16.46
C VAL A 71 -2.86 9.31 16.00
N ASN A 72 -1.86 9.34 16.89
CA ASN A 72 -0.54 8.82 16.58
C ASN A 72 -0.69 7.32 16.30
N LYS A 73 -0.60 6.98 15.01
CA LYS A 73 -0.64 5.61 14.51
C LYS A 73 0.78 5.20 14.14
N THR A 74 1.23 4.07 14.68
CA THR A 74 2.48 3.42 14.25
C THR A 74 2.12 2.26 13.35
N THR A 75 2.70 2.22 12.14
CA THR A 75 2.52 1.10 11.20
C THR A 75 3.78 0.25 11.12
N THR A 76 3.63 -1.08 11.19
CA THR A 76 4.71 -2.06 11.04
C THR A 76 4.32 -3.10 10.00
N LEU A 77 5.21 -3.38 9.04
CA LEU A 77 5.03 -4.47 8.07
C LEU A 77 5.73 -5.72 8.57
N VAL A 78 4.97 -6.78 8.82
CA VAL A 78 5.47 -8.09 9.25
C VAL A 78 5.78 -8.92 8.01
N ASN A 79 7.03 -9.39 7.92
CA ASN A 79 7.55 -10.23 6.84
C ASN A 79 7.21 -9.74 5.42
N PRO A 80 7.50 -8.47 5.08
CA PRO A 80 7.24 -7.98 3.73
C PRO A 80 8.06 -8.77 2.71
N THR A 81 7.35 -9.37 1.76
CA THR A 81 7.94 -10.20 0.71
C THR A 81 7.59 -9.59 -0.65
N ALA A 82 8.60 -9.39 -1.49
CA ALA A 82 8.43 -8.93 -2.86
C ALA A 82 8.99 -9.97 -3.84
N SER A 83 8.31 -10.17 -4.97
CA SER A 83 8.74 -11.09 -6.02
C SER A 83 8.27 -10.62 -7.39
N PHE A 84 9.08 -10.86 -8.43
CA PHE A 84 8.64 -10.62 -9.81
C PHE A 84 7.58 -11.63 -10.23
N LEU A 85 6.53 -11.15 -10.91
CA LEU A 85 5.46 -11.98 -11.47
C LEU A 85 5.69 -12.35 -12.94
N SER A 86 6.63 -11.68 -13.61
CA SER A 86 6.87 -11.80 -15.04
C SER A 86 8.35 -11.95 -15.36
N VAL A 87 8.65 -12.62 -16.49
CA VAL A 87 10.03 -12.85 -16.97
C VAL A 87 10.71 -11.53 -17.36
N ASP A 88 9.92 -10.58 -17.88
CA ASP A 88 10.40 -9.24 -18.26
C ASP A 88 10.57 -8.30 -17.05
N LYS A 89 10.25 -8.77 -15.83
CA LYS A 89 10.43 -8.03 -14.56
C LYS A 89 9.74 -6.67 -14.56
N THR A 90 8.60 -6.58 -15.25
CA THR A 90 7.76 -5.36 -15.28
C THR A 90 6.65 -5.39 -14.22
N SER A 91 6.44 -6.51 -13.54
CA SER A 91 5.40 -6.69 -12.53
C SER A 91 5.96 -7.30 -11.25
N VAL A 92 5.61 -6.74 -10.09
CA VAL A 92 6.01 -7.20 -8.76
C VAL A 92 4.79 -7.44 -7.88
N LEU A 93 4.77 -8.61 -7.23
CA LEU A 93 3.87 -8.93 -6.13
C LEU A 93 4.53 -8.56 -4.82
N ILE A 94 3.80 -7.84 -3.96
CA ILE A 94 4.16 -7.61 -2.57
C ILE A 94 3.08 -8.20 -1.67
N THR A 95 3.49 -8.95 -0.65
CA THR A 95 2.60 -9.47 0.41
C THR A 95 3.18 -9.19 1.78
N TYR A 96 2.32 -8.78 2.72
CA TYR A 96 2.70 -8.58 4.13
C TYR A 96 1.48 -8.61 5.04
N VAL A 97 1.73 -8.75 6.33
CA VAL A 97 0.76 -8.40 7.37
C VAL A 97 1.09 -7.01 7.89
N ARG A 98 0.11 -6.10 7.88
CA ARG A 98 0.22 -4.75 8.41
C ARG A 98 -0.34 -4.70 9.81
N LEU A 99 0.51 -4.33 10.77
CA LEU A 99 0.10 -3.98 12.13
C LEU A 99 -0.02 -2.47 12.23
N THR A 100 -1.15 -1.98 12.74
CA THR A 100 -1.34 -0.56 13.06
C THR A 100 -1.65 -0.43 14.55
N GLN A 101 -0.79 0.30 15.26
CA GLN A 101 -0.89 0.49 16.71
C GLN A 101 -1.28 1.93 17.01
N PHE A 102 -2.25 2.13 17.89
CA PHE A 102 -2.71 3.46 18.30
C PHE A 102 -3.37 3.42 19.69
N VAL A 103 -3.52 4.59 20.31
CA VAL A 103 -4.31 4.75 21.53
C VAL A 103 -5.75 5.11 21.14
N ASN A 104 -6.72 4.34 21.60
CA ASN A 104 -8.13 4.57 21.31
C ASN A 104 -8.74 5.68 22.20
N ALA A 105 -10.01 6.01 21.97
CA ALA A 105 -10.71 7.06 22.73
C ALA A 105 -10.83 6.76 24.25
N ALA A 106 -10.71 5.51 24.66
CA ALA A 106 -10.71 5.10 26.08
C ALA A 106 -9.31 5.16 26.71
N GLY A 107 -8.28 5.61 25.98
CA GLY A 107 -6.89 5.65 26.46
C GLY A 107 -6.16 4.31 26.42
N ALA A 108 -6.76 3.27 25.84
CA ALA A 108 -6.13 1.95 25.72
C ALA A 108 -5.30 1.83 24.44
N ALA A 109 -4.11 1.23 24.55
CA ALA A 109 -3.31 0.85 23.39
C ALA A 109 -3.95 -0.33 22.66
N VAL A 110 -4.19 -0.19 21.37
CA VAL A 110 -4.82 -1.19 20.49
C VAL A 110 -3.91 -1.46 19.30
N THR A 111 -3.85 -2.72 18.88
CA THR A 111 -3.22 -3.14 17.63
C THR A 111 -4.29 -3.71 16.71
N SER A 112 -4.41 -3.18 15.49
CA SER A 112 -5.19 -3.78 14.41
C SER A 112 -4.27 -4.46 13.40
N GLU A 113 -4.72 -5.60 12.88
CA GLU A 113 -3.99 -6.41 11.90
C GLU A 113 -4.77 -6.48 10.58
N MET A 114 -4.05 -6.38 9.46
CA MET A 114 -4.59 -6.58 8.11
C MET A 114 -3.59 -7.36 7.26
N SER A 115 -4.06 -8.36 6.51
CA SER A 115 -3.25 -8.98 5.45
C SER A 115 -3.41 -8.17 4.17
N GLU A 116 -2.29 -7.77 3.57
CA GLU A 116 -2.27 -6.95 2.36
C GLU A 116 -1.48 -7.63 1.24
N THR A 117 -2.06 -7.61 0.04
CA THR A 117 -1.42 -8.00 -1.22
C THR A 117 -1.45 -6.80 -2.16
N ARG A 118 -0.34 -6.49 -2.81
CA ARG A 118 -0.20 -5.37 -3.76
C ARG A 118 0.51 -5.81 -5.01
N ILE A 119 0.05 -5.33 -6.16
CA ILE A 119 0.72 -5.52 -7.45
C ILE A 119 1.25 -4.17 -7.90
N TRP A 120 2.53 -4.13 -8.24
CA TRP A 120 3.22 -2.97 -8.79
C TRP A 120 3.67 -3.26 -10.21
N THR A 121 3.57 -2.28 -11.10
CA THR A 121 4.02 -2.42 -12.49
C THR A 121 4.86 -1.23 -12.92
N ARG A 122 5.79 -1.46 -13.86
CA ARG A 122 6.55 -0.45 -14.59
C ARG A 122 6.43 -0.68 -16.10
N SER A 123 6.72 0.35 -16.91
CA SER A 123 6.52 0.26 -18.36
C SER A 123 7.50 -0.69 -19.07
N THR A 124 8.77 -0.72 -18.65
CA THR A 124 9.80 -1.57 -19.24
C THR A 124 10.74 -2.11 -18.16
N SER A 125 11.57 -3.11 -18.47
CA SER A 125 12.51 -3.68 -17.49
C SER A 125 13.60 -2.70 -17.01
N SER A 126 13.73 -1.53 -17.63
CA SER A 126 14.73 -0.52 -17.30
C SER A 126 14.13 0.80 -16.80
N SER A 127 12.80 0.91 -16.73
CA SER A 127 12.14 2.09 -16.22
C SER A 127 12.01 2.04 -14.69
N ASN A 128 11.93 3.22 -14.08
CA ASN A 128 11.72 3.42 -12.64
C ASN A 128 10.32 3.97 -12.34
N ASP A 129 9.37 3.81 -13.27
CA ASP A 129 8.00 4.34 -13.22
C ASP A 129 7.02 3.36 -12.56
N TRP A 130 7.42 2.80 -11.42
CA TRP A 130 6.62 1.84 -10.68
C TRP A 130 5.35 2.48 -10.10
N ASN A 131 4.20 1.86 -10.37
CA ASN A 131 2.91 2.25 -9.80
C ASN A 131 2.18 1.05 -9.22
N ASN A 132 1.49 1.23 -8.10
CA ASN A 132 0.57 0.23 -7.57
C ASN A 132 -0.70 0.20 -8.44
N VAL A 133 -0.98 -0.94 -9.05
CA VAL A 133 -2.13 -1.13 -9.97
C VAL A 133 -3.28 -1.90 -9.35
N HIS A 134 -2.99 -2.68 -8.31
CA HIS A 134 -3.98 -3.46 -7.58
C HIS A 134 -3.58 -3.62 -6.12
N PHE A 135 -4.56 -3.63 -5.23
CA PHE A 135 -4.36 -4.16 -3.89
C PHE A 135 -5.57 -4.93 -3.36
N HIS A 136 -5.30 -5.86 -2.45
CA HIS A 136 -6.30 -6.53 -1.65
C HIS A 136 -5.91 -6.38 -0.19
N ARG A 137 -6.81 -5.80 0.61
CA ARG A 137 -6.69 -5.68 2.07
C ARG A 137 -7.79 -6.48 2.75
N SER A 138 -7.42 -7.58 3.38
CA SER A 138 -8.34 -8.42 4.15
C SER A 138 -8.09 -8.26 5.65
N VAL A 139 -9.17 -8.06 6.40
CA VAL A 139 -9.10 -8.15 7.86
C VAL A 139 -9.01 -9.63 8.26
N THR A 140 -8.09 -9.95 9.17
CA THR A 140 -8.12 -11.24 9.85
C THR A 140 -9.36 -11.20 10.75
N LYS A 141 -10.40 -11.98 10.44
CA LYS A 141 -11.49 -12.19 11.40
C LYS A 141 -10.90 -12.87 12.63
N LEU A 142 -11.09 -12.26 13.81
CA LEU A 142 -11.07 -12.98 15.08
C LEU A 142 -12.24 -13.99 15.10
#